data_AF-A0A421B6Y2-F1
#
_entry.id   AF-A0A421B6Y2-F1
#
_cell.length_a   1.000
_cell.length_b   1.000
_cell.length_c   1.000
_cell.angle_alpha   90.00
_cell.angle_beta   90.00
_cell.angle_gamma   90.00
#
_symmetry.space_group_name_H-M   'P 1'
#
loop_
_entity.id
_entity.type
_entity.pdbx_description
1 polymer ?
#
loop_
_entity_poly.entity_id
_entity_poly.type
_entity_poly.pdbx_seq_one_letter_code
_entity_poly.pdbx_strand_id
1 'polypeptide(L)'
;MYQGYEWVATPPPTQRAPEPPRLRLPYLGPPRYRTPPRWGFPALAWRWPTAVVGVAEEAPAAVERVRGRARFAASALWLLAAVAVIAAGAEIWRYVLLLESRTGALSRGVVQWSDSLVTTGSVLSIAAGIISVTTVIWWLHAARDAAAEAAGYTPARPDWHLVPGILVPGVNLVVPGAVLAELEHAILRRPATDRPRPSPLLTTWWLTWSAGGLLFATTLLWRLQDSAQAQADGVLLTAATNLAAAATAVLTIRVVDRLSLLLAPIVPSSVRRLRVVRVETATAPTRAPRPTTASR
;
A
#
# COMPACT_ATOMS: atom_id res chain seq x y z
N MET A 1 6.82 -45.82 66.57
CA MET A 1 5.57 -45.08 66.30
C MET A 1 5.98 -43.80 65.57
N TYR A 2 6.01 -43.79 64.24
CA TYR A 2 6.46 -42.63 63.46
C TYR A 2 5.24 -41.82 63.02
N GLN A 3 5.14 -40.57 63.49
CA GLN A 3 4.16 -39.60 63.03
C GLN A 3 4.60 -39.05 61.68
N GLY A 4 3.77 -39.22 60.65
CA GLY A 4 3.94 -38.56 59.36
C GLY A 4 3.46 -37.11 59.45
N TYR A 5 4.25 -36.17 58.93
CA TYR A 5 3.84 -34.77 58.78
C TYR A 5 3.26 -34.59 57.38
N GLU A 6 2.04 -34.04 57.31
CA GLU A 6 1.38 -33.66 56.07
C GLU A 6 1.60 -32.16 55.82
N TRP A 7 2.22 -31.82 54.70
CA TRP A 7 2.42 -30.44 54.29
C TRP A 7 1.20 -29.93 53.53
N VAL A 8 0.54 -28.90 54.06
CA VAL A 8 -0.57 -28.22 53.40
C VAL A 8 -0.12 -26.83 52.96
N ALA A 9 -0.07 -26.59 51.64
CA ALA A 9 0.22 -25.28 51.09
C ALA A 9 -1.00 -24.36 51.29
N THR A 10 -0.87 -23.39 52.18
CA THR A 10 -1.89 -22.35 52.39
C THR A 10 -1.56 -21.14 51.51
N PRO A 11 -2.48 -20.69 50.63
CA PRO A 11 -2.24 -19.53 49.79
C PRO A 11 -2.17 -18.25 50.64
N PRO A 12 -1.34 -17.26 50.24
CA PRO A 12 -1.16 -16.02 51.01
C PRO A 12 -2.48 -15.22 51.09
N PRO A 13 -2.74 -14.52 52.23
CA PRO A 13 -4.04 -13.93 52.56
C PRO A 13 -4.47 -12.70 51.72
N THR A 14 -3.92 -12.51 50.52
CA THR A 14 -4.16 -11.31 49.71
C THR A 14 -4.53 -11.56 48.25
N GLN A 15 -5.06 -12.73 47.91
CA GLN A 15 -5.74 -12.89 46.62
C GLN A 15 -7.15 -12.31 46.73
N ARG A 16 -7.26 -10.99 46.53
CA ARG A 16 -8.53 -10.30 46.29
C ARG A 16 -9.22 -11.05 45.15
N ALA A 17 -10.43 -11.56 45.38
CA ALA A 17 -11.22 -12.20 44.33
C ALA A 17 -11.29 -11.26 43.12
N PRO A 18 -11.12 -11.76 41.88
CA PRO A 18 -11.19 -10.93 40.69
C PRO A 18 -12.55 -10.21 40.67
N GLU A 19 -12.51 -8.88 40.55
CA GLU A 19 -13.72 -8.05 40.53
C GLU A 19 -14.61 -8.53 39.37
N PRO A 20 -15.90 -8.83 39.61
CA PRO A 20 -16.78 -9.26 38.54
C PRO A 20 -16.80 -8.18 37.45
N PRO A 21 -16.75 -8.55 36.17
CA PRO A 21 -16.73 -7.59 35.08
C PRO A 21 -17.96 -6.68 35.19
N ARG A 22 -17.73 -5.38 35.41
CA ARG A 22 -18.80 -4.39 35.48
C ARG A 22 -19.55 -4.37 34.16
N LEU A 23 -20.78 -4.87 34.16
CA LEU A 23 -21.68 -4.77 33.02
C LEU A 23 -21.91 -3.29 32.70
N ARG A 24 -21.38 -2.82 31.57
CA ARG A 24 -21.67 -1.49 31.05
C ARG A 24 -23.09 -1.51 30.48
N LEU A 25 -24.05 -1.03 31.26
CA LEU A 25 -25.40 -0.82 30.78
C LEU A 25 -25.39 0.23 29.64
N PRO A 26 -26.23 0.06 28.60
CA PRO A 26 -26.40 1.07 27.56
C PRO A 26 -26.90 2.38 28.19
N TYR A 27 -26.33 3.50 27.76
CA TYR A 27 -26.75 4.82 28.23
C TYR A 27 -28.14 5.16 27.66
N LEU A 28 -29.15 5.23 28.54
CA LEU A 28 -30.55 5.55 28.20
C LEU A 28 -30.90 7.05 28.36
N GLY A 29 -29.92 7.90 28.66
CA GLY A 29 -30.14 9.33 28.80
C GLY A 29 -30.16 10.08 27.45
N PRO A 30 -30.47 11.39 27.47
CA PRO A 30 -30.40 12.22 26.27
C PRO A 30 -28.98 12.23 25.69
N PRO A 31 -28.82 12.33 24.35
CA PRO A 31 -27.52 12.21 23.69
C PRO A 31 -26.46 13.08 24.37
N ARG A 32 -25.37 12.44 24.83
CA ARG A 32 -24.23 13.17 25.40
C ARG A 32 -23.41 13.78 24.27
N TYR A 33 -23.52 15.09 24.12
CA TYR A 33 -22.62 15.85 23.25
C TYR A 33 -21.35 16.19 24.02
N ARG A 34 -20.19 15.93 23.41
CA ARG A 34 -18.87 16.24 24.00
C ARG A 34 -18.57 17.75 24.01
N THR A 35 -19.31 18.53 23.25
CA THR A 35 -19.22 19.99 23.15
C THR A 35 -20.61 20.60 23.19
N PRO A 36 -20.76 21.85 23.63
CA PRO A 36 -22.05 22.55 23.57
C PRO A 36 -22.60 22.53 22.14
N PRO A 37 -23.88 22.16 21.91
CA PRO A 37 -24.46 22.14 20.57
C PRO A 37 -24.52 23.56 19.98
N ARG A 38 -24.15 23.71 18.70
CA ARG A 38 -24.13 25.00 17.98
C ARG A 38 -25.22 25.14 16.92
N TRP A 39 -26.37 24.46 17.09
CA TRP A 39 -27.48 24.43 16.13
C TRP A 39 -28.31 25.72 16.03
N GLY A 40 -27.73 26.88 16.36
CA GLY A 40 -28.34 28.17 16.08
C GLY A 40 -28.06 28.59 14.63
N PHE A 41 -29.00 29.30 14.00
CA PHE A 41 -28.75 29.95 12.71
C PHE A 41 -27.60 30.97 12.89
N PRO A 42 -26.44 30.78 12.26
CA PRO A 42 -25.38 31.77 12.33
C PRO A 42 -25.86 33.03 11.58
N ALA A 43 -25.74 34.20 12.21
CA ALA A 43 -26.10 35.49 11.61
C ALA A 43 -25.20 35.92 10.43
N LEU A 44 -24.32 35.03 9.93
CA LEU A 44 -23.42 35.25 8.82
C LEU A 44 -23.76 34.23 7.73
N ALA A 45 -24.13 34.74 6.55
CA ALA A 45 -24.64 33.96 5.40
C ALA A 45 -23.67 32.87 4.88
N TRP A 46 -22.39 32.92 5.26
CA TRP A 46 -21.42 31.89 4.90
C TRP A 46 -20.29 31.81 5.94
N ARG A 47 -20.12 30.65 6.57
CA ARG A 47 -18.91 30.26 7.31
C ARG A 47 -18.60 28.80 6.99
N TRP A 48 -17.32 28.51 6.76
CA TRP A 48 -16.84 27.13 6.74
C TRP A 48 -17.24 26.44 8.06
N PRO A 49 -17.80 25.21 8.02
CA PRO A 49 -18.15 24.49 9.23
C PRO A 49 -16.92 24.37 10.13
N THR A 50 -16.88 25.15 11.22
CA THR A 50 -15.84 25.01 12.24
C THR A 50 -16.27 23.85 13.13
N ALA A 51 -15.89 22.64 12.68
CA ALA A 51 -16.02 21.36 13.37
C ALA A 51 -17.22 21.26 14.32
N VAL A 52 -18.37 20.83 13.81
CA VAL A 52 -19.38 20.20 14.66
C VAL A 52 -18.75 18.89 15.15
N VAL A 53 -18.39 18.80 16.43
CA VAL A 53 -17.87 17.55 16.98
C VAL A 53 -18.96 16.48 16.89
N GLY A 54 -18.77 15.50 16.00
CA GLY A 54 -19.75 14.48 15.63
C GLY A 54 -20.00 14.40 14.12
N VAL A 55 -19.74 15.48 13.39
CA VAL A 55 -19.38 15.38 11.96
C VAL A 55 -17.90 15.08 12.00
N ALA A 56 -17.51 13.85 11.64
CA ALA A 56 -16.11 13.49 11.52
C ALA A 56 -15.40 14.63 10.76
N GLU A 57 -14.28 15.11 11.29
CA GLU A 57 -13.31 15.86 10.49
C GLU A 57 -13.27 15.12 9.16
N GLU A 58 -13.73 15.76 8.08
CA GLU A 58 -14.02 15.08 6.81
C GLU A 58 -12.75 14.34 6.44
N ALA A 59 -12.72 13.04 6.77
CA ALA A 59 -11.53 12.24 6.59
C ALA A 59 -11.17 12.45 5.12
N PRO A 60 -9.90 12.76 4.79
CA PRO A 60 -9.53 13.11 3.43
C PRO A 60 -10.26 12.14 2.52
N ALA A 61 -11.14 12.69 1.65
CA ALA A 61 -12.14 11.92 0.92
C ALA A 61 -11.49 10.63 0.43
N ALA A 62 -12.14 9.46 0.50
CA ALA A 62 -11.51 8.15 0.23
C ALA A 62 -10.59 8.18 -1.02
N VAL A 63 -11.00 8.94 -2.02
CA VAL A 63 -10.28 9.39 -3.22
C VAL A 63 -8.87 10.01 -2.98
N GLU A 64 -8.72 10.96 -2.07
CA GLU A 64 -7.43 11.60 -1.74
C GLU A 64 -6.49 10.63 -1.00
N ARG A 65 -7.03 9.73 -0.16
CA ARG A 65 -6.23 8.65 0.46
C ARG A 65 -5.66 7.70 -0.58
N VAL A 66 -6.46 7.29 -1.56
CA VAL A 66 -6.01 6.46 -2.70
C VAL A 66 -4.87 7.16 -3.43
N ARG A 67 -5.03 8.44 -3.76
CA ARG A 67 -4.02 9.21 -4.49
C ARG A 67 -2.70 9.37 -3.75
N GLY A 68 -2.77 9.77 -2.48
CA GLY A 68 -1.56 9.93 -1.66
C GLY A 68 -0.77 8.63 -1.59
N ARG A 69 -1.47 7.51 -1.34
CA ARG A 69 -0.86 6.17 -1.28
C ARG A 69 -0.36 5.69 -2.64
N ALA A 70 -1.06 6.02 -3.73
CA ALA A 70 -0.64 5.69 -5.09
C ALA A 70 0.70 6.36 -5.44
N ARG A 71 0.87 7.63 -5.07
CA ARG A 71 2.15 8.35 -5.25
C ARG A 71 3.29 7.72 -4.46
N PHE A 72 3.06 7.38 -3.19
CA PHE A 72 4.06 6.69 -2.39
C PHE A 72 4.43 5.32 -2.97
N ALA A 73 3.44 4.54 -3.42
CA ALA A 73 3.67 3.27 -4.10
C ALA A 73 4.45 3.45 -5.40
N ALA A 74 4.09 4.44 -6.23
CA ALA A 74 4.80 4.74 -7.47
C ALA A 74 6.25 5.16 -7.22
N SER A 75 6.52 5.99 -6.21
CA SER A 75 7.88 6.37 -5.82
C SER A 75 8.72 5.17 -5.36
N ALA A 76 8.14 4.29 -4.53
CA ALA A 76 8.81 3.07 -4.10
C ALA A 76 9.11 2.11 -5.27
N LEU A 77 8.16 1.95 -6.19
CA LEU A 77 8.32 1.12 -7.38
C LEU A 77 9.36 1.70 -8.36
N TRP A 78 9.45 3.03 -8.50
CA TRP A 78 10.50 3.66 -9.30
C TRP A 78 11.89 3.44 -8.68
N LEU A 79 11.99 3.52 -7.35
CA LEU A 79 13.22 3.17 -6.65
C LEU A 79 13.60 1.70 -6.91
N LEU A 80 12.66 0.77 -6.78
CA LEU A 80 12.88 -0.65 -7.09
C LEU A 80 13.32 -0.85 -8.55
N ALA A 81 12.65 -0.21 -9.50
CA ALA A 81 13.01 -0.30 -10.92
C ALA A 81 14.43 0.19 -11.18
N ALA A 82 14.80 1.35 -10.62
CA ALA A 82 16.14 1.90 -10.77
C ALA A 82 17.21 1.00 -10.15
N VAL A 83 17.01 0.56 -8.91
CA VAL A 83 17.94 -0.34 -8.21
C VAL A 83 18.08 -1.67 -8.96
N ALA A 84 16.98 -2.25 -9.44
CA ALA A 84 16.99 -3.51 -10.17
C ALA A 84 17.72 -3.38 -11.53
N VAL A 85 17.55 -2.27 -12.25
CA VAL A 85 18.33 -2.00 -13.48
C VAL A 85 19.82 -1.87 -13.18
N ILE A 86 20.20 -1.15 -12.11
CA ILE A 86 21.59 -1.01 -11.69
C ILE A 86 22.17 -2.37 -11.29
N ALA A 87 21.41 -3.18 -10.54
CA ALA A 87 21.83 -4.53 -10.14
C ALA A 87 21.99 -5.46 -11.35
N ALA A 88 21.10 -5.39 -12.35
CA ALA A 88 21.27 -6.11 -13.61
C ALA A 88 22.55 -5.67 -14.35
N GLY A 89 22.83 -4.37 -14.40
CA GLY A 89 24.07 -3.83 -14.98
C GLY A 89 25.32 -4.34 -14.25
N ALA A 90 25.29 -4.43 -12.92
CA ALA A 90 26.39 -4.99 -12.14
C ALA A 90 26.65 -6.47 -12.44
N GLU A 91 25.59 -7.27 -12.60
CA GLU A 91 25.71 -8.69 -12.98
C GLU A 91 26.21 -8.86 -14.43
N ILE A 92 25.72 -8.03 -15.36
CA ILE A 92 26.24 -8.03 -16.74
C ILE A 92 27.72 -7.66 -16.75
N TRP A 93 28.13 -6.67 -15.96
CA TRP A 93 29.54 -6.31 -15.86
C TRP A 93 30.37 -7.46 -15.26
N ARG A 94 29.88 -8.14 -14.23
CA ARG A 94 30.52 -9.36 -13.72
C ARG A 94 30.66 -10.42 -14.80
N TYR A 95 29.63 -10.64 -15.60
CA TYR A 95 29.69 -11.61 -16.69
C TYR A 95 30.78 -11.25 -17.71
N VAL A 96 30.93 -9.97 -18.05
CA VAL A 96 32.03 -9.50 -18.91
C VAL A 96 33.39 -9.76 -18.25
N LEU A 97 33.55 -9.48 -16.96
CA LEU A 97 34.78 -9.78 -16.23
C LEU A 97 35.11 -11.29 -16.24
N LEU A 98 34.10 -12.16 -16.12
CA LEU A 98 34.31 -13.61 -16.24
C LEU A 98 34.81 -14.00 -17.63
N LEU A 99 34.30 -13.38 -18.70
CA LEU A 99 34.79 -13.61 -20.06
C LEU A 99 36.25 -13.14 -20.23
N GLU A 100 36.60 -11.97 -19.69
CA GLU A 100 37.97 -11.46 -19.71
C GLU A 100 38.92 -12.34 -18.89
N SER A 101 38.45 -12.87 -17.76
CA SER A 101 39.25 -13.76 -16.89
C SER A 101 39.63 -15.08 -17.56
N ARG A 102 38.98 -15.43 -18.68
CA ARG A 102 39.27 -16.64 -19.44
C ARG A 102 40.65 -16.62 -20.08
N THR A 103 41.19 -15.44 -20.37
CA THR A 103 42.47 -15.27 -21.07
C THR A 103 43.56 -14.63 -20.19
N GLY A 104 43.26 -14.24 -18.95
CA GLY A 104 44.21 -13.65 -18.03
C GLY A 104 43.65 -13.43 -16.62
N ALA A 105 44.53 -13.19 -15.65
CA ALA A 105 44.11 -12.94 -14.28
C ALA A 105 43.60 -11.50 -14.11
N LEU A 106 42.41 -11.34 -13.51
CA LEU A 106 41.88 -10.04 -13.14
C LEU A 106 42.60 -9.47 -11.90
N SER A 107 42.68 -8.14 -11.81
CA SER A 107 43.21 -7.49 -10.62
C SER A 107 42.26 -7.66 -9.43
N ARG A 108 42.81 -7.82 -8.22
CA ARG A 108 42.02 -7.97 -6.97
C ARG A 108 41.03 -6.82 -6.77
N GLY A 109 41.41 -5.58 -7.10
CA GLY A 109 40.56 -4.41 -6.94
C GLY A 109 39.29 -4.48 -7.82
N VAL A 110 39.43 -4.90 -9.07
CA VAL A 110 38.28 -5.02 -10.00
C VAL A 110 37.29 -6.08 -9.52
N VAL A 111 37.78 -7.23 -9.07
CA VAL A 111 36.94 -8.31 -8.52
C VAL A 111 36.20 -7.82 -7.27
N GLN A 112 36.89 -7.15 -6.34
CA GLN A 112 36.28 -6.60 -5.12
C GLN A 112 35.18 -5.56 -5.41
N TRP A 113 35.37 -4.70 -6.42
CA TRP A 113 34.34 -3.75 -6.85
C TRP A 113 33.11 -4.47 -7.42
N SER A 114 33.31 -5.47 -8.29
CA SER A 114 32.22 -6.28 -8.82
C SER A 114 31.43 -6.97 -7.71
N ASP A 115 32.13 -7.59 -6.75
CA ASP A 115 31.51 -8.25 -5.59
C ASP A 115 30.72 -7.30 -4.71
N SER A 116 31.28 -6.11 -4.45
CA SER A 116 30.62 -5.08 -3.67
C SER A 116 29.36 -4.56 -4.38
N LEU A 117 29.42 -4.31 -5.69
CA LEU A 117 28.26 -3.84 -6.47
C LEU A 117 27.14 -4.86 -6.50
N VAL A 118 27.43 -6.13 -6.76
CA VAL A 118 26.38 -7.15 -6.80
C VAL A 118 25.79 -7.42 -5.43
N THR A 119 26.63 -7.47 -4.39
CA THR A 119 26.15 -7.67 -3.01
C THR A 119 25.26 -6.51 -2.58
N THR A 120 25.73 -5.27 -2.78
CA THR A 120 24.97 -4.07 -2.43
C THR A 120 23.69 -3.97 -3.26
N GLY A 121 23.76 -4.23 -4.57
CA GLY A 121 22.61 -4.25 -5.47
C GLY A 121 21.56 -5.27 -5.04
N SER A 122 21.98 -6.48 -4.63
CA SER A 122 21.08 -7.51 -4.13
C SER A 122 20.36 -7.08 -2.85
N VAL A 123 21.10 -6.52 -1.88
CA VAL A 123 20.53 -6.03 -0.61
C VAL A 123 19.54 -4.89 -0.86
N LEU A 124 19.92 -3.92 -1.70
CA LEU A 124 19.06 -2.78 -2.04
C LEU A 124 17.81 -3.23 -2.80
N SER A 125 17.93 -4.18 -3.73
CA SER A 125 16.78 -4.74 -4.46
C SER A 125 15.78 -5.42 -3.52
N ILE A 126 16.25 -6.17 -2.53
CA ILE A 126 15.39 -6.79 -1.51
C ILE A 126 14.68 -5.72 -0.68
N ALA A 127 15.42 -4.73 -0.17
CA ALA A 127 14.85 -3.65 0.64
C ALA A 127 13.82 -2.83 -0.15
N ALA A 128 14.16 -2.42 -1.37
CA ALA A 128 13.25 -1.70 -2.26
C ALA A 128 12.01 -2.55 -2.63
N GLY A 129 12.19 -3.87 -2.80
CA GLY A 129 11.11 -4.82 -3.03
C GLY A 129 10.11 -4.87 -1.87
N ILE A 130 10.59 -4.98 -0.63
CA ILE A 130 9.74 -4.99 0.58
C ILE A 130 8.97 -3.67 0.72
N ILE A 131 9.64 -2.53 0.53
CA ILE A 131 9.00 -1.21 0.56
C ILE A 131 7.92 -1.10 -0.52
N SER A 132 8.22 -1.56 -1.74
CA SER A 132 7.27 -1.55 -2.87
C SER A 132 6.05 -2.42 -2.57
N VAL A 133 6.23 -3.65 -2.12
CA VAL A 133 5.11 -4.55 -1.79
C VAL A 133 4.24 -3.94 -0.69
N THR A 134 4.86 -3.42 0.37
CA THR A 134 4.15 -2.83 1.50
C THR A 134 3.31 -1.61 1.07
N THR A 135 3.91 -0.71 0.29
CA THR A 135 3.22 0.49 -0.20
C THR A 135 2.11 0.16 -1.21
N VAL A 136 2.31 -0.84 -2.08
CA VAL A 136 1.28 -1.33 -3.00
C VAL A 136 0.12 -1.99 -2.25
N ILE A 137 0.37 -2.81 -1.23
CA ILE A 137 -0.69 -3.39 -0.38
C ILE A 137 -1.47 -2.28 0.32
N TRP A 138 -0.77 -1.28 0.86
CA TRP A 138 -1.40 -0.15 1.54
C TRP A 138 -2.29 0.70 0.62
N TRP A 139 -1.83 0.90 -0.62
CA TRP A 139 -2.64 1.49 -1.68
C TRP A 139 -3.83 0.61 -2.05
N LEU A 140 -3.63 -0.69 -2.20
CA LEU A 140 -4.64 -1.66 -2.62
C LEU A 140 -5.82 -1.70 -1.65
N HIS A 141 -5.58 -1.68 -0.33
CA HIS A 141 -6.67 -1.55 0.65
C HIS A 141 -7.47 -0.27 0.44
N ALA A 142 -6.80 0.88 0.26
CA ALA A 142 -7.48 2.15 0.02
C ALA A 142 -8.34 2.12 -1.25
N ALA A 143 -7.80 1.51 -2.31
CA ALA A 143 -8.46 1.41 -3.60
C ALA A 143 -9.68 0.48 -3.55
N ARG A 144 -9.59 -0.62 -2.81
CA ARG A 144 -10.71 -1.56 -2.59
C ARG A 144 -11.85 -0.91 -1.81
N ASP A 145 -11.53 -0.18 -0.74
CA ASP A 145 -12.53 0.57 0.05
C ASP A 145 -13.25 1.61 -0.82
N ALA A 146 -12.49 2.42 -1.56
CA ALA A 146 -13.05 3.44 -2.44
C ALA A 146 -13.86 2.85 -3.61
N ALA A 147 -13.42 1.70 -4.15
CA ALA A 147 -14.16 1.01 -5.20
C ALA A 147 -15.47 0.40 -4.69
N ALA A 148 -15.49 -0.13 -3.46
CA ALA A 148 -16.70 -0.66 -2.84
C ALA A 148 -17.74 0.44 -2.61
N GLU A 149 -17.31 1.60 -2.09
CA GLU A 149 -18.16 2.79 -1.94
C GLU A 149 -18.72 3.27 -3.30
N ALA A 150 -17.87 3.28 -4.34
CA ALA A 150 -18.26 3.77 -5.66
C ALA A 150 -19.14 2.79 -6.47
N ALA A 151 -19.00 1.48 -6.23
CA ALA A 151 -19.74 0.43 -6.94
C ALA A 151 -21.03 0.00 -6.22
N GLY A 152 -21.17 0.31 -4.92
CA GLY A 152 -22.35 -0.01 -4.14
C GLY A 152 -22.46 -1.48 -3.71
N TYR A 153 -21.37 -2.26 -3.82
CA TYR A 153 -21.29 -3.63 -3.32
C TYR A 153 -19.94 -3.91 -2.68
N THR A 154 -19.91 -4.85 -1.73
CA THR A 154 -18.70 -5.25 -1.02
C THR A 154 -17.84 -6.20 -1.89
N PRO A 155 -16.50 -6.11 -1.83
CA PRO A 155 -15.62 -7.03 -2.51
C PRO A 155 -15.91 -8.49 -2.12
N ALA A 156 -15.84 -9.41 -3.08
CA ALA A 156 -16.14 -10.83 -2.84
C ALA A 156 -15.12 -11.52 -1.90
N ARG A 157 -13.88 -11.04 -1.86
CA ARG A 157 -12.80 -11.61 -1.05
C ARG A 157 -12.57 -10.81 0.23
N PRO A 158 -12.41 -11.47 1.38
CA PRO A 158 -12.00 -10.80 2.61
C PRO A 158 -10.55 -10.30 2.50
N ASP A 159 -10.29 -9.18 3.15
CA ASP A 159 -9.01 -8.46 3.07
C ASP A 159 -7.81 -9.25 3.60
N TRP A 160 -8.02 -10.17 4.55
CA TRP A 160 -6.95 -11.02 5.06
C TRP A 160 -6.37 -11.98 4.01
N HIS A 161 -7.10 -12.27 2.92
CA HIS A 161 -6.59 -13.09 1.81
C HIS A 161 -5.48 -12.39 1.00
N LEU A 162 -5.35 -11.06 1.08
CA LEU A 162 -4.38 -10.31 0.28
C LEU A 162 -2.93 -10.67 0.67
N VAL A 163 -2.65 -10.72 1.97
CA VAL A 163 -1.31 -11.02 2.49
C VAL A 163 -0.82 -12.43 2.11
N PRO A 164 -1.53 -13.53 2.44
CA PRO A 164 -1.11 -14.87 2.01
C PRO A 164 -1.16 -15.02 0.49
N GLY A 165 -2.09 -14.34 -0.17
CA GLY A 165 -2.17 -14.30 -1.63
C GLY A 165 -0.94 -13.72 -2.31
N ILE A 166 -0.19 -12.86 -1.65
CA ILE A 166 1.04 -12.23 -2.16
C ILE A 166 2.31 -12.90 -1.61
N LEU A 167 2.28 -13.42 -0.39
CA LEU A 167 3.48 -13.95 0.27
C LEU A 167 3.72 -15.45 0.06
N VAL A 168 2.67 -16.24 -0.18
CA VAL A 168 2.81 -17.69 -0.36
C VAL A 168 3.32 -18.00 -1.78
N PRO A 169 4.50 -18.63 -1.93
CA PRO A 169 5.02 -19.03 -3.24
C PRO A 169 4.02 -19.90 -4.01
N GLY A 170 3.95 -19.73 -5.33
CA GLY A 170 2.96 -20.40 -6.18
C GLY A 170 1.59 -19.71 -6.17
N VAL A 171 0.99 -19.52 -4.98
CA VAL A 171 -0.28 -18.76 -4.83
C VAL A 171 -0.12 -17.32 -5.32
N ASN A 172 1.04 -16.72 -5.02
CA ASN A 172 1.46 -15.40 -5.47
C ASN A 172 1.50 -15.25 -7.00
N LEU A 173 1.54 -16.33 -7.77
CA LEU A 173 1.48 -16.23 -9.23
C LEU A 173 0.06 -15.98 -9.73
N VAL A 174 -0.98 -16.33 -8.96
CA VAL A 174 -2.38 -16.32 -9.44
C VAL A 174 -3.21 -15.23 -8.74
N VAL A 175 -3.12 -15.13 -7.42
CA VAL A 175 -4.02 -14.29 -6.62
C VAL A 175 -3.90 -12.80 -6.93
N PRO A 176 -2.70 -12.20 -7.10
CA PRO A 176 -2.57 -10.78 -7.40
C PRO A 176 -3.31 -10.36 -8.69
N GLY A 177 -3.24 -11.19 -9.74
CA GLY A 177 -3.96 -10.95 -11.00
C GLY A 177 -5.47 -10.96 -10.82
N ALA A 178 -6.00 -11.94 -10.09
CA ALA A 178 -7.44 -12.03 -9.80
C ALA A 178 -7.92 -10.84 -8.96
N VAL A 179 -7.17 -10.46 -7.92
CA VAL A 179 -7.52 -9.33 -7.04
C VAL A 179 -7.56 -8.00 -7.80
N LEU A 180 -6.59 -7.74 -8.68
CA LEU A 180 -6.58 -6.52 -9.47
C LEU A 180 -7.65 -6.52 -10.58
N ALA A 181 -7.99 -7.69 -11.13
CA ALA A 181 -9.11 -7.80 -12.07
C ALA A 181 -10.46 -7.55 -11.38
N GLU A 182 -10.66 -8.08 -10.17
CA GLU A 182 -11.84 -7.79 -9.33
C GLU A 182 -11.92 -6.29 -8.98
N LEU A 183 -10.78 -5.68 -8.64
CA LEU A 183 -10.71 -4.24 -8.38
C LEU A 183 -11.05 -3.42 -9.62
N GLU A 184 -10.46 -3.72 -10.78
CA GLU A 184 -10.78 -3.02 -12.04
C GLU A 184 -12.26 -3.15 -12.41
N HIS A 185 -12.84 -4.33 -12.20
CA HIS A 185 -14.26 -4.58 -12.41
C HIS A 185 -15.16 -3.70 -11.53
N ALA A 186 -14.82 -3.58 -10.24
CA ALA A 186 -15.52 -2.71 -9.30
C ALA A 186 -15.35 -1.22 -9.66
N ILE A 187 -14.14 -0.79 -10.01
CA ILE A 187 -13.84 0.59 -10.42
C ILE A 187 -14.65 0.99 -11.66
N LEU A 188 -14.82 0.08 -12.61
CA LEU A 188 -15.64 0.29 -13.82
C LEU A 188 -17.16 0.19 -13.55
N ARG A 189 -17.58 0.02 -12.29
CA ARG A 189 -18.98 -0.10 -11.86
C ARG A 189 -19.76 -1.17 -12.62
N ARG A 190 -19.09 -2.28 -12.96
CA ARG A 190 -19.74 -3.40 -13.63
C ARG A 190 -20.61 -4.19 -12.62
N PRO A 191 -21.68 -4.85 -13.11
CA PRO A 191 -22.54 -5.66 -12.25
C PRO A 191 -21.76 -6.72 -11.47
N ALA A 192 -22.15 -6.96 -10.23
CA ALA A 192 -21.51 -7.98 -9.38
C ALA A 192 -21.70 -9.42 -9.91
N THR A 193 -22.71 -9.65 -10.76
CA THR A 193 -22.99 -10.93 -11.41
C THR A 193 -22.05 -11.25 -12.56
N ASP A 194 -21.41 -10.25 -13.15
CA ASP A 194 -20.55 -10.41 -14.31
C ASP A 194 -19.16 -10.86 -13.89
N ARG A 195 -18.57 -11.80 -14.63
CA ARG A 195 -17.22 -12.28 -14.37
C ARG A 195 -16.19 -11.16 -14.62
N PRO A 196 -15.29 -10.87 -13.65
CA PRO A 196 -14.19 -9.94 -13.86
C PRO A 196 -13.33 -10.35 -15.05
N ARG A 197 -13.12 -9.42 -15.99
CA ARG A 197 -12.26 -9.61 -17.16
C ARG A 197 -11.13 -8.59 -17.11
N PRO A 198 -9.87 -9.01 -16.90
CA PRO A 198 -8.75 -8.09 -16.83
C PRO A 198 -8.55 -7.37 -18.15
N SER A 199 -8.24 -6.07 -18.10
CA SER A 199 -7.81 -5.33 -19.26
C SER A 199 -6.47 -5.85 -19.83
N PRO A 200 -6.13 -5.56 -21.09
CA PRO A 200 -4.86 -5.99 -21.68
C PRO A 200 -3.65 -5.55 -20.85
N LEU A 201 -3.70 -4.39 -20.20
CA LEU A 201 -2.64 -3.92 -19.31
C LEU A 201 -2.46 -4.84 -18.10
N LEU A 202 -3.57 -5.20 -17.43
CA LEU A 202 -3.54 -6.14 -16.30
C LEU A 202 -3.08 -7.53 -16.74
N THR A 203 -3.51 -8.00 -17.91
CA THR A 203 -3.05 -9.28 -18.46
C THR A 203 -1.55 -9.27 -18.73
N THR A 204 -1.02 -8.24 -19.40
CA THR A 204 0.43 -8.10 -19.63
C THR A 204 1.19 -8.02 -18.31
N TRP A 205 0.74 -7.18 -17.37
CA TRP A 205 1.33 -7.10 -16.04
C TRP A 205 1.35 -8.45 -15.33
N TRP A 206 0.24 -9.19 -15.38
CA TRP A 206 0.11 -10.47 -14.69
C TRP A 206 0.98 -11.56 -15.31
N LEU A 207 1.10 -11.59 -16.64
CA LEU A 207 2.03 -12.48 -17.34
C LEU A 207 3.48 -12.13 -17.00
N THR A 208 3.85 -10.84 -16.97
CA THR A 208 5.19 -10.41 -16.59
C THR A 208 5.51 -10.74 -15.13
N TRP A 209 4.58 -10.52 -14.21
CA TRP A 209 4.69 -10.91 -12.80
C TRP A 209 4.93 -12.41 -12.65
N SER A 210 4.11 -13.22 -13.34
CA SER A 210 4.19 -14.68 -13.27
C SER A 210 5.49 -15.20 -13.87
N ALA A 211 5.89 -14.69 -15.04
CA ALA A 211 7.15 -15.02 -15.67
C ALA A 211 8.35 -14.61 -14.81
N GLY A 212 8.32 -13.42 -14.19
CA GLY A 212 9.34 -12.95 -13.26
C GLY A 212 9.44 -13.83 -12.01
N GLY A 213 8.31 -14.26 -11.44
CA GLY A 213 8.27 -15.19 -10.31
C GLY A 213 8.84 -16.58 -10.65
N LEU A 214 8.50 -17.11 -11.83
CA LEU A 214 9.06 -18.37 -12.33
C LEU A 214 10.56 -18.26 -12.61
N LEU A 215 11.00 -17.12 -13.17
CA LEU A 215 12.41 -16.84 -13.41
C LEU A 215 13.18 -16.74 -12.08
N PHE A 216 12.63 -16.04 -11.09
CA PHE A 216 13.23 -15.97 -9.75
C PHE A 216 13.35 -17.35 -9.09
N ALA A 217 12.30 -18.18 -9.16
CA ALA A 217 12.33 -19.55 -8.64
C ALA A 217 13.39 -20.40 -9.37
N THR A 218 13.46 -20.30 -10.70
CA THR A 218 14.49 -20.94 -11.52
C THR A 218 15.88 -20.50 -11.07
N THR A 219 16.12 -19.20 -10.91
CA THR A 219 17.40 -18.65 -10.45
C THR A 219 17.78 -19.18 -9.06
N LEU A 220 16.82 -19.31 -8.14
CA LEU A 220 17.08 -19.87 -6.81
C LEU A 220 17.45 -21.37 -6.86
N LEU A 221 16.72 -22.15 -7.67
CA LEU A 221 17.03 -23.58 -7.87
C LEU A 221 18.36 -23.77 -8.59
N TRP A 222 18.70 -22.87 -9.52
CA TRP A 222 19.95 -22.92 -10.27
C TRP A 222 21.18 -22.73 -9.37
N ARG A 223 21.04 -21.99 -8.27
CA ARG A 223 22.11 -21.81 -7.27
C ARG A 223 22.53 -23.09 -6.55
N LEU A 224 21.78 -24.19 -6.71
CA LEU A 224 22.13 -25.50 -6.17
C LEU A 224 23.15 -26.25 -7.05
N GLN A 225 23.52 -25.70 -8.21
CA GLN A 225 24.46 -26.32 -9.15
C GLN A 225 25.90 -25.82 -8.91
N ASP A 226 26.85 -26.75 -8.80
CA ASP A 226 28.25 -26.45 -8.47
C ASP A 226 29.19 -26.38 -9.68
N SER A 227 28.70 -26.64 -10.90
CA SER A 227 29.56 -26.63 -12.08
C SER A 227 29.98 -25.20 -12.47
N ALA A 228 31.21 -25.04 -12.97
CA ALA A 228 31.72 -23.73 -13.41
C ALA A 228 30.84 -23.09 -14.50
N GLN A 229 30.28 -23.91 -15.40
CA GLN A 229 29.33 -23.45 -16.41
C GLN A 229 28.03 -22.96 -15.78
N ALA A 230 27.49 -23.71 -14.80
CA ALA A 230 26.27 -23.31 -14.10
C ALA A 230 26.45 -22.00 -13.32
N GLN A 231 27.63 -21.74 -12.77
CA GLN A 231 27.95 -20.47 -12.11
C GLN A 231 27.91 -19.30 -13.10
N ALA A 232 28.46 -19.46 -14.31
CA ALA A 232 28.38 -18.43 -15.36
C ALA A 232 26.94 -18.18 -15.82
N ASP A 233 26.17 -19.26 -16.07
CA ASP A 233 24.76 -19.16 -16.43
C ASP A 233 23.93 -18.52 -15.31
N GLY A 234 24.30 -18.76 -14.05
CA GLY A 234 23.68 -18.16 -12.86
C GLY A 234 23.79 -16.62 -12.82
N VAL A 235 24.88 -16.05 -13.34
CA VAL A 235 25.05 -14.59 -13.46
C VAL A 235 24.03 -14.01 -14.44
N LEU A 236 23.89 -14.63 -15.62
CA LEU A 236 22.92 -14.22 -16.63
C LEU A 236 21.48 -14.38 -16.14
N LEU A 237 21.17 -15.48 -15.46
CA LEU A 237 19.87 -15.70 -14.82
C LEU A 237 19.55 -14.63 -13.77
N THR A 238 20.54 -14.24 -12.95
CA THR A 238 20.35 -13.19 -11.95
C THR A 238 20.16 -11.82 -12.61
N ALA A 239 20.92 -11.50 -13.67
CA ALA A 239 20.71 -10.29 -14.46
C ALA A 239 19.30 -10.25 -15.09
N ALA A 240 18.86 -11.34 -15.70
CA ALA A 240 17.52 -11.47 -16.28
C ALA A 240 16.42 -11.33 -15.21
N THR A 241 16.63 -11.90 -14.03
CA THR A 241 15.71 -11.78 -12.89
C THR A 241 15.58 -10.32 -12.42
N ASN A 242 16.70 -9.60 -12.32
CA ASN A 242 16.70 -8.18 -11.98
C ASN A 242 15.98 -7.34 -13.05
N LEU A 243 16.18 -7.61 -14.33
CA LEU A 243 15.43 -6.94 -15.41
C LEU A 243 13.92 -7.25 -15.36
N ALA A 244 13.55 -8.50 -15.08
CA ALA A 244 12.15 -8.89 -14.90
C ALA A 244 11.51 -8.17 -13.70
N ALA A 245 12.25 -8.00 -12.59
CA ALA A 245 11.81 -7.20 -11.45
C ALA A 245 11.59 -5.73 -11.82
N ALA A 246 12.51 -5.12 -12.59
CA ALA A 246 12.35 -3.76 -13.09
C ALA A 246 11.13 -3.59 -14.00
N ALA A 247 10.94 -4.51 -14.97
CA ALA A 247 9.80 -4.50 -15.87
C ALA A 247 8.48 -4.65 -15.10
N THR A 248 8.44 -5.57 -14.12
CA THR A 248 7.30 -5.79 -13.23
C THR A 248 6.98 -4.52 -12.43
N ALA A 249 8.00 -3.86 -11.86
CA ALA A 249 7.82 -2.61 -11.12
C ALA A 249 7.21 -1.51 -12.00
N VAL A 250 7.74 -1.31 -13.22
CA VAL A 250 7.21 -0.33 -14.18
C VAL A 250 5.77 -0.63 -14.57
N LEU A 251 5.44 -1.88 -14.89
CA LEU A 251 4.06 -2.25 -15.20
C LEU A 251 3.13 -2.06 -13.99
N THR A 252 3.63 -2.34 -12.78
CA THR A 252 2.86 -2.10 -11.53
C THR A 252 2.55 -0.62 -11.36
N ILE A 253 3.50 0.28 -11.65
CA ILE A 253 3.26 1.74 -11.64
C ILE A 253 2.12 2.09 -12.61
N ARG A 254 2.17 1.58 -13.85
CA ARG A 254 1.12 1.85 -14.85
C ARG A 254 -0.25 1.36 -14.42
N VAL A 255 -0.32 0.21 -13.74
CA VAL A 255 -1.56 -0.34 -13.19
C VAL A 255 -2.07 0.54 -12.05
N VAL A 256 -1.22 0.86 -11.07
CA VAL A 256 -1.55 1.71 -9.92
C VAL A 256 -2.06 3.07 -10.39
N ASP A 257 -1.35 3.71 -11.32
CA ASP A 257 -1.71 5.01 -11.88
C ASP A 257 -3.05 4.94 -12.61
N ARG A 258 -3.23 3.97 -13.51
CA ARG A 258 -4.48 3.80 -14.26
C ARG A 258 -5.68 3.61 -13.34
N LEU A 259 -5.58 2.68 -12.39
CA LEU A 259 -6.69 2.37 -11.49
C LEU A 259 -6.98 3.55 -10.55
N SER A 260 -5.94 4.23 -10.07
CA SER A 260 -6.09 5.44 -9.24
C SER A 260 -6.74 6.59 -10.02
N LEU A 261 -6.39 6.77 -11.30
CA LEU A 261 -7.00 7.78 -12.16
C LEU A 261 -8.48 7.49 -12.42
N LEU A 262 -8.86 6.22 -12.63
CA LEU A 262 -10.26 5.83 -12.81
C LEU A 262 -11.10 6.02 -11.54
N LEU A 263 -10.53 5.77 -10.36
CA LEU A 263 -11.18 6.04 -9.06
C LEU A 263 -11.27 7.53 -8.74
N ALA A 264 -10.27 8.31 -9.16
CA ALA A 264 -10.07 9.70 -8.77
C ALA A 264 -9.76 10.59 -9.99
N PRO A 265 -10.72 10.82 -10.90
CA PRO A 265 -10.46 11.42 -12.23
C PRO A 265 -9.97 12.88 -12.19
N ILE A 266 -10.06 13.57 -11.04
CA ILE A 266 -9.75 15.00 -10.94
C ILE A 266 -8.26 15.22 -10.67
N VAL A 267 -7.48 15.57 -11.68
CA VAL A 267 -6.06 15.93 -11.50
C VAL A 267 -5.97 17.24 -10.69
N PRO A 268 -5.27 17.30 -9.54
CA PRO A 268 -5.25 18.50 -8.72
C PRO A 268 -4.45 19.65 -9.37
N SER A 269 -3.60 19.36 -10.37
CA SER A 269 -2.98 20.41 -11.20
C SER A 269 -3.96 21.06 -12.17
N SER A 270 -5.08 20.41 -12.51
CA SER A 270 -6.14 21.02 -13.33
C SER A 270 -7.14 21.84 -12.51
N VAL A 271 -7.20 21.60 -11.19
CA VAL A 271 -7.99 22.43 -10.27
C VAL A 271 -7.05 23.47 -9.66
N ARG A 272 -6.82 24.57 -10.39
CA ARG A 272 -6.37 25.82 -9.75
C ARG A 272 -7.28 26.01 -8.54
N ARG A 273 -6.74 26.02 -7.32
CA ARG A 273 -7.50 26.45 -6.13
C ARG A 273 -7.92 27.89 -6.41
N LEU A 274 -9.11 28.08 -6.96
CA LEU A 274 -9.66 29.39 -7.25
C LEU A 274 -9.98 30.01 -5.90
N ARG A 275 -9.06 30.85 -5.42
CA ARG A 275 -9.31 31.72 -4.28
C ARG A 275 -10.13 32.89 -4.81
N VAL A 276 -11.35 33.05 -4.33
CA VAL A 276 -12.15 34.25 -4.62
C VAL A 276 -11.42 35.43 -3.99
N VAL A 277 -10.74 36.22 -4.82
CA VAL A 277 -9.99 37.41 -4.38
C VAL A 277 -10.93 38.61 -4.25
N ARG A 278 -11.94 38.69 -5.12
CA ARG A 278 -12.90 39.80 -5.17
C ARG A 278 -14.20 39.35 -5.81
N VAL A 279 -15.31 39.87 -5.33
CA VAL A 279 -16.64 39.76 -5.96
C VAL A 279 -17.06 41.18 -6.33
N GLU A 280 -17.16 41.49 -7.62
CA GLU A 280 -17.40 42.87 -8.11
C GLU A 280 -18.86 43.27 -8.07
N THR A 281 -19.77 42.31 -8.19
CA THR A 281 -21.23 42.51 -8.22
C THR A 281 -21.93 41.97 -6.97
N ALA A 282 -21.25 41.99 -5.83
CA ALA A 282 -21.90 41.72 -4.56
C ALA A 282 -22.68 42.97 -4.11
N THR A 283 -24.01 42.89 -4.08
CA THR A 283 -24.84 43.91 -3.40
C THR A 283 -24.33 44.04 -1.96
N ALA A 284 -24.05 45.26 -1.51
CA ALA A 284 -23.56 45.49 -0.15
C ALA A 284 -24.53 44.83 0.85
N PRO A 285 -24.05 43.93 1.73
CA PRO A 285 -24.94 43.22 2.63
C PRO A 285 -25.63 44.23 3.54
N THR A 286 -26.95 44.36 3.42
CA THR A 286 -27.74 45.23 4.28
C THR A 286 -27.66 44.67 5.70
N ARG A 287 -26.89 45.33 6.56
CA ARG A 287 -26.79 44.95 7.97
C ARG A 287 -28.16 45.15 8.61
N ALA A 288 -28.76 44.07 9.11
CA ALA A 288 -30.00 44.18 9.86
C ALA A 288 -29.80 45.16 11.04
N PRO A 289 -30.74 46.08 11.30
CA PRO A 289 -30.63 47.03 12.40
C PRO A 289 -30.53 46.27 13.73
N ARG A 290 -29.69 46.79 14.64
CA ARG A 290 -29.47 46.17 15.95
C ARG A 290 -30.81 46.09 16.70
N PRO A 291 -31.20 44.92 17.24
CA PRO A 291 -32.41 44.80 18.05
C PRO A 291 -32.30 45.71 19.27
N THR A 292 -33.39 46.40 19.62
CA THR A 292 -33.48 47.29 20.78
C THR A 292 -33.30 46.57 22.13
N THR A 293 -33.36 45.24 22.13
CA THR A 293 -33.17 44.38 23.31
C THR A 293 -31.70 44.01 23.57
N ALA A 294 -30.75 44.40 22.72
CA ALA A 294 -29.34 44.08 22.92
C ALA A 294 -28.71 45.01 23.96
N SER A 295 -28.19 44.45 25.06
CA SER A 295 -27.45 45.21 26.08
C SER A 295 -26.17 45.82 25.50
N ARG A 296 -25.83 47.01 25.98
CA ARG A 296 -24.73 47.84 25.48
C ARG A 296 -23.35 47.25 25.80
#